data_AF-A0A7S6MTU7-F1
#
_entry.id   AF-A0A7S6MTU7-F1
#
_cell.length_a   1.000
_cell.length_b   1.000
_cell.length_c   1.000
_cell.angle_alpha   90.00
_cell.angle_beta   90.00
_cell.angle_gamma   90.00
#
_symmetry.space_group_name_H-M   'P 1'
#
loop_
_entity.id
_entity.type
_entity.pdbx_description
1 polymer ?
#
loop_
_entity_poly.entity_id
_entity_poly.type
_entity_poly.pdbx_seq_one_letter_code
_entity_poly.pdbx_strand_id
1 'polypeptide(L)'
;MHTQIRYGLILLIATATLYASGRRVQHLRSFLPEHYVVAEEVYGDLNGDGLEDCVLVVQSDSPASAHTDGTIPEGIVVLINNGNGYAKLTENLGILRKDTMMHQDSGAETTLDVKISDGDLLITYSLSQTRRRCFTFRCADTTCTLIAYDGSELTNGRIDSQCCIRFLTKEKLIKVNKNKNAQPGEEVFRLRWKQIAVNKQIELAEIESLLTLAVAN
;
A
#
# COMPACT_ATOMS: atom_id res chain seq x y z
N MET A 1 77.86 -34.78 -1.00
CA MET A 1 76.49 -35.10 -1.44
C MET A 1 75.62 -35.19 -0.19
N HIS A 2 74.87 -34.12 0.12
CA HIS A 2 73.40 -34.03 -0.07
C HIS A 2 72.63 -34.86 0.98
N THR A 3 71.68 -34.38 1.79
CA THR A 3 70.97 -33.10 1.92
C THR A 3 70.28 -33.13 3.29
N GLN A 4 70.34 -32.03 4.06
CA GLN A 4 69.59 -31.85 5.32
C GLN A 4 68.13 -31.52 5.01
N ILE A 5 67.19 -32.30 5.55
CA ILE A 5 65.74 -32.07 5.43
C ILE A 5 65.33 -31.08 6.54
N ARG A 6 64.95 -29.86 6.14
CA ARG A 6 64.36 -28.84 7.02
C ARG A 6 62.85 -29.04 7.07
N TYR A 7 62.32 -29.43 8.23
CA TYR A 7 60.88 -29.35 8.50
C TYR A 7 60.51 -27.90 8.83
N GLY A 8 59.89 -27.22 7.87
CA GLY A 8 59.27 -25.90 8.08
C GLY A 8 57.82 -26.07 8.53
N LEU A 9 57.55 -25.73 9.80
CA LEU A 9 56.20 -25.61 10.33
C LEU A 9 55.60 -24.29 9.83
N ILE A 10 54.68 -24.36 8.86
CA ILE A 10 53.90 -23.20 8.41
C ILE A 10 52.64 -23.13 9.28
N LEU A 11 52.62 -22.20 10.22
CA LEU A 11 51.46 -21.86 11.03
C LEU A 11 50.59 -20.87 10.25
N LEU A 12 49.49 -21.36 9.67
CA LEU A 12 48.50 -20.52 8.97
C LEU A 12 47.50 -19.98 10.00
N ILE A 13 47.72 -18.76 10.50
CA ILE A 13 46.76 -18.09 11.38
C ILE A 13 45.70 -17.42 10.51
N ALA A 14 44.56 -18.09 10.34
CA ALA A 14 43.38 -17.49 9.74
C ALA A 14 42.73 -16.55 10.78
N THR A 15 43.00 -15.24 10.68
CA THR A 15 42.28 -14.24 11.47
C THR A 15 40.89 -14.04 10.86
N ALA A 16 39.89 -14.68 11.43
CA ALA A 16 38.49 -14.33 11.16
C ALA A 16 38.17 -13.00 11.84
N THR A 17 38.21 -11.90 11.08
CA THR A 17 37.60 -10.64 11.52
C THR A 17 36.08 -10.81 11.46
N LEU A 18 35.47 -11.14 12.60
CA LEU A 18 34.03 -10.93 12.80
C LEU A 18 33.77 -9.42 12.74
N TYR A 19 33.30 -8.93 11.60
CA TYR A 19 32.52 -7.71 11.59
C TYR A 19 31.17 -8.05 12.22
N ALA A 20 31.06 -7.86 13.53
CA ALA A 20 29.76 -7.72 14.16
C ALA A 20 29.17 -6.39 13.67
N SER A 21 28.55 -6.40 12.48
CA SER A 21 27.58 -5.38 12.11
C SER A 21 26.43 -5.54 13.09
N GLY A 22 26.49 -4.82 14.22
CA GLY A 22 25.41 -4.79 15.18
C GLY A 22 24.16 -4.38 14.43
N ARG A 23 23.19 -5.31 14.29
CA ARG A 23 21.85 -4.98 13.81
C ARG A 23 21.32 -3.91 14.74
N ARG A 24 21.30 -2.67 14.27
CA ARG A 24 20.66 -1.58 14.99
C ARG A 24 19.17 -1.87 14.89
N VAL A 25 18.56 -2.29 16.00
CA VAL A 25 17.10 -2.39 16.09
C VAL A 25 16.58 -0.98 15.87
N GLN A 26 16.10 -0.71 14.66
CA GLN A 26 15.44 0.54 14.34
C GLN A 26 14.03 0.46 14.91
N HIS A 27 13.67 1.47 15.68
CA HIS A 27 12.33 1.57 16.21
C HIS A 27 11.44 2.15 15.12
N LEU A 28 10.41 1.44 14.64
CA LEU A 28 9.59 1.87 13.50
C LEU A 28 9.02 3.29 13.65
N ARG A 29 8.72 3.70 14.88
CA ARG A 29 8.35 5.08 15.24
C ARG A 29 9.34 6.15 14.77
N SER A 30 10.63 5.85 14.61
CA SER A 30 11.62 6.83 14.14
C SER A 30 11.42 7.26 12.68
N PHE A 31 10.57 6.56 11.93
CA PHE A 31 10.17 6.95 10.57
C PHE A 31 8.96 7.88 10.53
N LEU A 32 8.32 8.14 11.68
CA LEU A 32 7.12 8.96 11.75
C LEU A 32 7.46 10.40 12.17
N PRO A 33 6.74 11.41 11.63
CA PRO A 33 6.79 12.76 12.18
C PRO A 33 6.26 12.83 13.61
N GLU A 34 6.52 13.95 14.28
CA GLU A 34 5.84 14.27 15.53
C GLU A 34 4.32 14.25 15.32
N HIS A 35 3.62 13.80 16.37
CA HIS A 35 2.18 13.66 16.41
C HIS A 35 1.55 12.58 15.51
N TYR A 36 2.32 11.57 15.11
CA TYR A 36 1.80 10.36 14.49
C TYR A 36 2.14 9.12 15.31
N VAL A 37 1.19 8.20 15.37
CA VAL A 37 1.34 6.88 15.98
C VAL A 37 1.09 5.78 14.95
N VAL A 38 1.72 4.64 15.15
CA VAL A 38 1.44 3.43 14.35
C VAL A 38 0.11 2.87 14.81
N ALA A 39 -0.83 2.71 13.88
CA ALA A 39 -2.11 2.02 14.10
C ALA A 39 -2.03 0.55 13.68
N GLU A 40 -1.33 0.27 12.58
CA GLU A 40 -1.12 -1.08 12.05
C GLU A 40 0.24 -1.18 11.36
N GLU A 41 0.82 -2.39 11.40
CA GLU A 41 2.04 -2.76 10.68
C GLU A 41 1.71 -3.91 9.74
N VAL A 42 1.97 -3.72 8.44
CA VAL A 42 1.72 -4.71 7.39
C VAL A 42 3.05 -5.13 6.79
N TYR A 43 3.33 -6.42 6.79
CA TYR A 43 4.61 -6.97 6.35
C TYR A 43 4.46 -7.78 5.05
N GLY A 44 5.48 -7.73 4.20
CA GLY A 44 5.55 -8.48 2.95
C GLY A 44 6.64 -7.96 2.03
N ASP A 45 7.05 -8.76 1.06
CA ASP A 45 8.06 -8.38 0.06
C ASP A 45 7.40 -7.52 -1.04
N LEU A 46 7.71 -6.22 -1.08
CA LEU A 46 7.09 -5.25 -1.99
C LEU A 46 7.88 -5.03 -3.28
N ASN A 47 9.21 -5.20 -3.25
CA ASN A 47 10.08 -4.99 -4.42
C ASN A 47 10.54 -6.31 -5.07
N GLY A 48 10.21 -7.46 -4.48
CA GLY A 48 10.52 -8.79 -4.98
C GLY A 48 11.97 -9.21 -4.72
N ASP A 49 12.66 -8.59 -3.76
CA ASP A 49 14.05 -8.90 -3.44
C ASP A 49 14.22 -10.05 -2.43
N GLY A 50 13.10 -10.58 -1.93
CA GLY A 50 13.05 -11.67 -0.95
C GLY A 50 13.26 -11.23 0.50
N LEU A 51 13.37 -9.92 0.76
CA LEU A 51 13.36 -9.35 2.10
C LEU A 51 11.94 -8.88 2.45
N GLU A 52 11.59 -9.00 3.73
CA GLU A 52 10.28 -8.56 4.21
C GLU A 52 10.32 -7.05 4.45
N ASP A 53 9.52 -6.32 3.68
CA ASP A 53 9.28 -4.89 3.82
C ASP A 53 8.15 -4.61 4.81
N CYS A 54 7.96 -3.34 5.17
CA CYS A 54 6.98 -2.92 6.15
C CYS A 54 6.19 -1.69 5.68
N VAL A 55 4.87 -1.78 5.76
CA VAL A 55 3.97 -0.64 5.57
C VAL A 55 3.35 -0.30 6.91
N LEU A 56 3.53 0.95 7.34
CA LEU A 56 2.91 1.49 8.54
C LEU A 56 1.62 2.20 8.14
N VAL A 57 0.49 1.76 8.69
CA VAL A 57 -0.72 2.57 8.76
C VAL A 57 -0.61 3.44 10.00
N VAL A 58 -0.67 4.75 9.81
CA VAL A 58 -0.40 5.72 10.87
C VAL A 58 -1.62 6.59 11.11
N GLN A 59 -1.79 7.03 12.34
CA GLN A 59 -2.87 7.90 12.77
C GLN A 59 -2.28 9.14 13.42
N SER A 60 -2.84 10.31 13.12
CA SER A 60 -2.43 11.55 13.77
C SER A 60 -2.95 11.62 15.23
N ASP A 61 -2.06 11.73 16.21
CA ASP A 61 -2.45 11.82 17.63
C ASP A 61 -2.67 13.28 18.11
N SER A 62 -2.49 14.25 17.21
CA SER A 62 -2.65 15.68 17.55
C SER A 62 -4.11 16.03 17.83
N PRO A 63 -4.42 16.72 18.95
CA PRO A 63 -5.78 17.20 19.24
C PRO A 63 -6.39 18.07 18.12
N ALA A 64 -5.55 18.79 17.36
CA ALA A 64 -5.98 19.63 16.24
C ALA A 64 -6.30 18.84 14.96
N SER A 65 -5.93 17.56 14.90
CA SER A 65 -6.14 16.70 13.75
C SER A 65 -7.47 15.94 13.78
N ALA A 66 -8.12 15.89 14.95
CA ALA A 66 -9.47 15.38 15.08
C ALA A 66 -10.41 16.25 14.22
N HIS A 67 -10.97 15.65 13.17
CA HIS A 67 -11.98 16.32 12.35
C HIS A 67 -13.27 16.49 13.15
N THR A 68 -14.21 17.31 12.66
CA THR A 68 -15.48 17.65 13.33
C THR A 68 -16.34 16.44 13.72
N ASP A 69 -16.01 15.25 13.22
CA ASP A 69 -16.69 13.98 13.47
C ASP A 69 -15.86 12.96 14.28
N GLY A 70 -14.72 13.38 14.86
CA GLY A 70 -13.88 12.53 15.70
C GLY A 70 -12.98 11.54 14.95
N THR A 71 -12.96 11.58 13.61
CA THR A 71 -12.05 10.73 12.82
C THR A 71 -10.63 11.29 12.85
N ILE A 72 -9.66 10.43 13.15
CA ILE A 72 -8.25 10.74 13.04
C ILE A 72 -7.78 10.44 11.59
N PRO A 73 -7.07 11.36 10.92
CA PRO A 73 -6.49 11.10 9.61
C PRO A 73 -5.56 9.89 9.64
N GLU A 74 -5.83 8.95 8.75
CA GLU A 74 -4.99 7.79 8.51
C GLU A 74 -4.04 8.07 7.34
N GLY A 75 -2.76 7.77 7.57
CA GLY A 75 -1.67 7.91 6.63
C GLY A 75 -0.99 6.57 6.37
N ILE A 76 -0.16 6.53 5.33
CA ILE A 76 0.64 5.35 4.99
C ILE A 76 2.10 5.74 4.88
N VAL A 77 2.98 4.95 5.49
CA VAL A 77 4.45 5.05 5.33
C VAL A 77 4.95 3.70 4.82
N VAL A 78 5.67 3.70 3.70
CA VAL A 78 6.25 2.49 3.11
C VAL A 78 7.74 2.45 3.42
N LEU A 79 8.19 1.35 4.02
CA LEU A 79 9.57 1.11 4.41
C LEU A 79 10.11 -0.11 3.65
N ILE A 80 11.25 0.05 2.99
CA ILE A 80 11.95 -1.04 2.30
C ILE A 80 13.08 -1.55 3.18
N ASN A 81 13.20 -2.86 3.29
CA ASN A 81 14.23 -3.54 4.03
C ASN A 81 15.45 -3.79 3.14
N ASN A 82 16.61 -3.27 3.51
CA ASN A 82 17.84 -3.43 2.74
C ASN A 82 18.80 -4.48 3.34
N GLY A 83 18.30 -5.34 4.23
CA GLY A 83 19.06 -6.35 4.95
C GLY A 83 19.81 -5.83 6.19
N ASN A 84 20.06 -4.52 6.26
CA ASN A 84 20.69 -3.84 7.39
C ASN A 84 19.69 -3.04 8.25
N GLY A 85 18.41 -3.06 7.88
CA GLY A 85 17.33 -2.33 8.52
C GLY A 85 16.36 -1.79 7.48
N TYR A 86 15.45 -0.94 7.94
CA TYR A 86 14.46 -0.28 7.10
C TYR A 86 14.97 1.07 6.59
N ALA A 87 14.51 1.45 5.41
CA ALA A 87 14.62 2.80 4.86
C ALA A 87 13.23 3.25 4.39
N LYS A 88 12.87 4.51 4.65
CA LYS A 88 11.60 5.06 4.18
C LYS A 88 11.64 5.25 2.66
N LEU A 89 10.77 4.55 1.95
CA LEU A 89 10.61 4.66 0.50
C LEU A 89 9.71 5.85 0.14
N THR A 90 8.53 5.91 0.76
CA THR A 90 7.54 6.96 0.51
C THR A 90 6.61 7.10 1.70
N GLU A 91 5.92 8.22 1.79
CA GLU A 91 4.82 8.41 2.73
C GLU A 91 3.69 9.23 2.10
N ASN A 92 2.48 8.98 2.57
CA ASN A 92 1.34 9.84 2.35
C ASN A 92 0.51 9.91 3.63
N LEU A 93 0.76 10.95 4.42
CA LEU A 93 0.08 11.18 5.71
C LEU A 93 -1.34 11.76 5.53
N GLY A 94 -1.69 12.15 4.31
CA GLY A 94 -2.97 12.76 3.97
C GLY A 94 -3.87 11.86 3.14
N ILE A 95 -3.52 10.58 2.95
CA ILE A 95 -4.14 9.73 1.92
C ILE A 95 -5.65 9.53 2.13
N LEU A 96 -6.13 9.65 3.38
CA LEU A 96 -7.53 9.63 3.75
C LEU A 96 -8.06 10.99 4.25
N ARG A 97 -7.44 12.12 3.85
CA ARG A 97 -7.94 13.45 4.21
C ARG A 97 -9.38 13.64 3.75
N LYS A 98 -10.18 14.14 4.70
CA LYS A 98 -11.65 14.07 4.77
C LYS A 98 -12.33 15.41 4.46
N ASP A 99 -11.64 16.36 3.84
CA ASP A 99 -12.21 17.68 3.52
C ASP A 99 -13.52 17.60 2.71
N THR A 100 -13.79 16.44 2.09
CA THR A 100 -14.93 16.17 1.23
C THR A 100 -15.84 15.01 1.71
N MET A 101 -15.92 14.69 3.01
CA MET A 101 -17.00 13.80 3.47
C MET A 101 -18.28 14.59 3.70
N MET A 102 -19.18 14.47 2.72
CA MET A 102 -20.59 14.82 2.87
C MET A 102 -21.13 14.10 4.10
N HIS A 103 -21.63 14.86 5.06
CA HIS A 103 -22.43 14.33 6.15
C HIS A 103 -23.56 13.47 5.56
N GLN A 104 -23.44 12.16 5.69
CA GLN A 104 -24.59 11.28 5.59
C GLN A 104 -24.84 10.68 6.95
N ASP A 105 -25.90 11.21 7.54
CA ASP A 105 -26.68 10.85 8.72
C ASP A 105 -27.08 9.34 8.78
N SER A 106 -26.15 8.43 8.46
CA SER A 106 -26.47 7.06 8.03
C SER A 106 -25.73 5.95 8.78
N GLY A 107 -24.82 6.27 9.70
CA GLY A 107 -24.09 5.24 10.46
C GLY A 107 -23.22 4.31 9.61
N ALA A 108 -22.86 4.70 8.38
CA ALA A 108 -21.97 3.92 7.53
C ALA A 108 -20.52 4.04 8.03
N GLU A 109 -20.01 2.96 8.62
CA GLU A 109 -18.60 2.86 8.99
C GLU A 109 -17.73 2.81 7.74
N THR A 110 -16.75 3.69 7.72
CA THR A 110 -15.68 3.70 6.74
C THR A 110 -14.54 2.85 7.28
N THR A 111 -14.02 1.92 6.49
CA THR A 111 -12.85 1.12 6.86
C THR A 111 -11.73 1.23 5.82
N LEU A 112 -10.50 1.28 6.32
CA LEU A 112 -9.27 1.12 5.57
C LEU A 112 -8.74 -0.29 5.83
N ASP A 113 -8.32 -0.97 4.77
CA ASP A 113 -7.66 -2.28 4.82
C ASP A 113 -6.43 -2.20 3.92
N VAL A 114 -5.26 -2.46 4.51
CA VAL A 114 -3.96 -2.39 3.83
C VAL A 114 -3.37 -3.79 3.79
N LYS A 115 -3.00 -4.24 2.60
CA LYS A 115 -2.47 -5.58 2.39
C LYS A 115 -1.33 -5.57 1.39
N ILE A 116 -0.36 -6.45 1.59
CA ILE A 116 0.62 -6.81 0.57
C ILE A 116 0.19 -8.14 -0.05
N SER A 117 0.09 -8.19 -1.38
CA SER A 117 -0.26 -9.41 -2.11
C SER A 117 0.53 -9.45 -3.40
N ASP A 118 1.27 -10.54 -3.63
CA ASP A 118 2.01 -10.80 -4.86
C ASP A 118 2.97 -9.64 -5.26
N GLY A 119 3.62 -9.03 -4.26
CA GLY A 119 4.53 -7.89 -4.47
C GLY A 119 3.86 -6.53 -4.63
N ASP A 120 2.52 -6.48 -4.65
CA ASP A 120 1.80 -5.22 -4.77
C ASP A 120 1.17 -4.79 -3.43
N LEU A 121 1.17 -3.48 -3.18
CA LEU A 121 0.48 -2.85 -2.06
C LEU A 121 -0.97 -2.56 -2.43
N LEU A 122 -1.91 -3.19 -1.75
CA LEU A 122 -3.34 -3.01 -1.91
C LEU A 122 -3.88 -2.15 -0.78
N ILE A 123 -4.52 -1.04 -1.14
CA ILE A 123 -5.21 -0.15 -0.21
C ILE A 123 -6.69 -0.22 -0.56
N THR A 124 -7.44 -0.94 0.27
CA THR A 124 -8.88 -1.04 0.17
C THR A 124 -9.54 -0.02 1.07
N TYR A 125 -10.48 0.71 0.51
CA TYR A 125 -11.33 1.66 1.18
C TYR A 125 -12.80 1.27 1.00
N SER A 126 -13.48 0.96 2.11
CA SER A 126 -14.91 0.67 2.14
C SER A 126 -15.64 1.90 2.66
N LEU A 127 -16.35 2.62 1.78
CA LEU A 127 -17.14 3.80 2.15
C LEU A 127 -18.41 3.43 2.93
N SER A 128 -18.90 2.23 2.65
CA SER A 128 -20.06 1.61 3.26
C SER A 128 -20.00 0.11 2.99
N GLN A 129 -20.93 -0.65 3.56
CA GLN A 129 -21.15 -2.06 3.20
C GLN A 129 -21.47 -2.27 1.70
N THR A 130 -21.80 -1.19 0.99
CA THR A 130 -22.24 -1.22 -0.40
C THR A 130 -21.27 -0.59 -1.38
N ARG A 131 -20.22 0.10 -0.93
CA ARG A 131 -19.28 0.78 -1.82
C ARG A 131 -17.84 0.53 -1.38
N ARG A 132 -17.09 -0.17 -2.24
CA ARG A 132 -15.68 -0.52 -2.04
C ARG A 132 -14.84 0.05 -3.16
N ARG A 133 -13.65 0.53 -2.82
CA ARG A 133 -12.60 0.97 -3.75
C ARG A 133 -11.31 0.28 -3.34
N CYS A 134 -10.58 -0.29 -4.28
CA CYS A 134 -9.25 -0.86 -4.07
C CYS A 134 -8.27 -0.15 -5.00
N PHE A 135 -7.14 0.28 -4.45
CA PHE A 135 -6.05 0.89 -5.18
C PHE A 135 -4.83 -0.02 -5.04
N THR A 136 -4.26 -0.43 -6.16
CA THR A 136 -3.09 -1.30 -6.19
C THR A 136 -1.87 -0.50 -6.62
N PHE A 137 -0.86 -0.48 -5.76
CA PHE A 137 0.41 0.18 -5.98
C PHE A 137 1.49 -0.86 -6.19
N ARG A 138 2.35 -0.61 -7.17
CA ARG A 138 3.60 -1.33 -7.33
C ARG A 138 4.72 -0.50 -6.74
N CYS A 139 5.45 -1.08 -5.79
CA CYS A 139 6.61 -0.45 -5.20
C CYS A 139 7.88 -1.01 -5.85
N ALA A 140 8.75 -0.10 -6.27
CA ALA A 140 10.14 -0.40 -6.58
C ALA A 140 11.01 0.34 -5.55
N ASP A 141 12.33 0.14 -5.60
CA ASP A 141 13.28 0.72 -4.64
C ASP A 141 13.23 2.27 -4.52
N THR A 142 12.62 2.94 -5.50
CA THR A 142 12.57 4.42 -5.57
C THR A 142 11.17 5.02 -5.44
N THR A 143 10.11 4.28 -5.80
CA THR A 143 8.76 4.83 -5.93
C THR A 143 7.69 3.78 -5.72
N CYS A 144 6.54 4.17 -5.17
CA CYS A 144 5.31 3.37 -5.21
C CYS A 144 4.29 4.02 -6.15
N THR A 145 3.91 3.32 -7.22
CA THR A 145 3.08 3.86 -8.31
C THR A 145 1.75 3.13 -8.40
N LEU A 146 0.65 3.85 -8.58
CA LEU A 146 -0.68 3.30 -8.80
C LEU A 146 -0.74 2.58 -10.16
N ILE A 147 -0.99 1.27 -10.13
CA ILE A 147 -1.06 0.43 -11.33
C ILE A 147 -2.45 -0.10 -11.63
N ALA A 148 -3.33 -0.19 -10.62
CA ALA A 148 -4.71 -0.61 -10.80
C ALA A 148 -5.67 0.07 -9.84
N TYR A 149 -6.92 0.16 -10.27
CA TYR A 149 -8.06 0.54 -9.45
C TYR A 149 -9.21 -0.42 -9.70
N ASP A 150 -9.85 -0.88 -8.63
CA ASP A 150 -11.03 -1.73 -8.68
C ASP A 150 -12.10 -1.20 -7.72
N GLY A 151 -13.18 -0.65 -8.26
CA GLY A 151 -14.32 -0.11 -7.52
C GLY A 151 -15.59 -0.92 -7.75
N SER A 152 -16.42 -1.05 -6.72
CA SER A 152 -17.73 -1.72 -6.80
C SER A 152 -18.80 -1.01 -6.02
N GLU A 153 -20.01 -1.02 -6.57
CA GLU A 153 -21.24 -0.57 -5.91
C GLU A 153 -22.25 -1.71 -5.84
N LEU A 154 -22.85 -1.88 -4.66
CA LEU A 154 -23.78 -2.95 -4.36
C LEU A 154 -25.12 -2.40 -3.85
N THR A 155 -26.18 -3.16 -4.07
CA THR A 155 -27.47 -2.96 -3.41
C THR A 155 -27.92 -4.31 -2.83
N ASN A 156 -28.12 -4.37 -1.51
CA ASN A 156 -28.55 -5.59 -0.81
C ASN A 156 -27.67 -6.81 -1.12
N GLY A 157 -26.35 -6.62 -1.13
CA GLY A 157 -25.36 -7.67 -1.42
C GLY A 157 -25.18 -8.00 -2.90
N ARG A 158 -26.01 -7.46 -3.79
CA ARG A 158 -25.88 -7.61 -5.24
C ARG A 158 -24.95 -6.58 -5.83
N ILE A 159 -24.10 -6.97 -6.77
CA ILE A 159 -23.24 -6.03 -7.50
C ILE A 159 -24.07 -5.31 -8.58
N ASP A 160 -24.22 -3.99 -8.45
CA ASP A 160 -24.89 -3.15 -9.45
C ASP A 160 -23.92 -2.62 -10.50
N SER A 161 -22.72 -2.22 -10.06
CA SER A 161 -21.69 -1.77 -10.97
C SER A 161 -20.28 -2.06 -10.47
N GLN A 162 -19.36 -2.19 -11.42
CA GLN A 162 -17.92 -2.25 -11.15
C GLN A 162 -17.16 -1.37 -12.15
N CYS A 163 -16.08 -0.75 -11.68
CA CYS A 163 -15.12 -0.03 -12.49
C CYS A 163 -13.73 -0.61 -12.21
N CYS A 164 -13.11 -1.19 -13.22
CA CYS A 164 -11.75 -1.73 -13.14
C CYS A 164 -10.86 -0.90 -14.08
N ILE A 165 -9.74 -0.40 -13.59
CA ILE A 165 -8.77 0.36 -14.37
C ILE A 165 -7.41 -0.31 -14.23
N ARG A 166 -6.70 -0.42 -15.36
CA ARG A 166 -5.30 -0.84 -15.43
C ARG A 166 -4.51 0.31 -16.04
N PHE A 167 -3.72 0.99 -15.23
CA PHE A 167 -3.04 2.22 -15.65
C PHE A 167 -1.91 1.95 -16.64
N LEU A 168 -1.25 0.80 -16.54
CA LEU A 168 -0.18 0.38 -17.45
C LEU A 168 -0.70 0.12 -18.88
N THR A 169 -1.81 -0.61 -19.01
CA THR A 169 -2.43 -0.89 -20.31
C THR A 169 -3.39 0.20 -20.78
N LYS A 170 -3.65 1.21 -19.92
CA LYS A 170 -4.61 2.30 -20.16
C LYS A 170 -6.02 1.80 -20.44
N GLU A 171 -6.38 0.67 -19.86
CA GLU A 171 -7.69 0.04 -20.05
C GLU A 171 -8.60 0.32 -18.86
N LYS A 172 -9.86 0.64 -19.19
CA LYS A 172 -10.96 0.80 -18.24
C LYS A 172 -12.10 -0.13 -18.63
N LEU A 173 -12.50 -0.99 -17.72
CA LEU A 173 -13.67 -1.85 -17.82
C LEU A 173 -14.76 -1.34 -16.89
N ILE A 174 -15.93 -1.05 -17.44
CA ILE A 174 -17.14 -0.75 -16.69
C ILE A 174 -18.10 -1.93 -16.84
N LYS A 175 -18.51 -2.50 -15.72
CA LYS A 175 -19.56 -3.53 -15.65
C LYS A 175 -20.80 -2.94 -15.03
N VAL A 176 -21.95 -3.11 -15.67
CA VAL A 176 -23.25 -2.67 -15.13
C VAL A 176 -24.22 -3.84 -15.17
N ASN A 177 -24.79 -4.18 -14.03
CA ASN A 177 -25.80 -5.22 -13.95
C ASN A 177 -27.06 -4.80 -14.72
N LYS A 178 -27.48 -5.65 -15.66
CA LYS A 178 -28.68 -5.42 -16.47
C LYS A 178 -29.95 -5.82 -15.74
N ASN A 179 -29.85 -6.71 -14.75
CA ASN A 179 -30.98 -7.22 -14.00
C ASN A 179 -31.10 -6.49 -12.65
N LYS A 180 -31.93 -5.45 -12.61
CA LYS A 180 -32.23 -4.69 -11.38
C LYS A 180 -33.01 -5.47 -10.32
N ASN A 181 -33.44 -6.70 -10.64
CA ASN A 181 -34.13 -7.58 -9.71
C ASN A 181 -33.32 -8.86 -9.40
N ALA A 182 -32.08 -8.98 -9.90
CA ALA A 182 -31.23 -10.13 -9.60
C ALA A 182 -31.03 -10.24 -8.07
N GLN A 183 -30.97 -11.47 -7.58
CA GLN A 183 -30.41 -11.75 -6.26
C GLN A 183 -28.87 -11.75 -6.34
N PRO A 184 -28.16 -11.67 -5.19
CA PRO A 184 -26.71 -11.83 -5.17
C PRO A 184 -26.32 -13.17 -5.84
N GLY A 185 -25.41 -13.12 -6.81
CA GLY A 185 -24.97 -14.27 -7.61
C GLY A 185 -25.73 -14.48 -8.93
N GLU A 186 -26.85 -13.79 -9.15
CA GLU A 186 -27.64 -13.86 -10.39
C GLU A 186 -27.37 -12.67 -11.33
N GLU A 187 -26.35 -11.87 -11.06
CA GLU A 187 -26.06 -10.65 -11.82
C GLU A 187 -25.67 -10.96 -13.27
N VAL A 188 -26.23 -10.18 -14.20
CA VAL A 188 -25.91 -10.29 -15.62
C VAL A 188 -25.33 -8.97 -16.10
N PHE A 189 -24.03 -8.93 -16.34
CA PHE A 189 -23.33 -7.69 -16.64
C PHE A 189 -23.36 -7.29 -18.12
N ARG A 190 -23.56 -6.00 -18.37
CA ARG A 190 -23.12 -5.34 -19.59
C ARG A 190 -21.68 -4.85 -19.37
N LEU A 191 -20.77 -5.28 -20.24
CA LEU A 191 -19.38 -4.83 -20.24
C LEU A 191 -19.20 -3.65 -21.19
N ARG A 192 -18.42 -2.66 -20.78
CA ARG A 192 -17.97 -1.54 -21.62
C ARG A 192 -16.48 -1.33 -21.40
N TRP A 193 -15.70 -1.49 -22.46
CA TRP A 193 -14.27 -1.20 -22.46
C TRP A 193 -14.03 0.20 -22.97
N LYS A 194 -13.07 0.90 -22.36
CA LYS A 194 -12.59 2.21 -22.76
C LYS A 194 -11.08 2.27 -22.64
N GLN A 195 -10.47 3.09 -23.48
CA GLN A 195 -9.10 3.55 -23.29
C GLN A 195 -9.13 4.82 -22.43
N ILE A 196 -8.16 4.97 -21.54
CA ILE A 196 -8.01 6.16 -20.70
C ILE A 196 -6.76 6.95 -21.08
N ALA A 197 -6.86 8.28 -20.99
CA ALA A 197 -5.70 9.15 -21.11
C ALA A 197 -4.96 9.20 -19.76
N VAL A 198 -3.81 8.52 -19.70
CA VAL A 198 -2.87 8.62 -18.58
C VAL A 198 -1.57 9.19 -19.13
N ASN A 199 -1.30 10.44 -18.77
CA ASN A 199 -0.15 11.21 -19.26
C ASN A 199 1.05 11.12 -18.31
N LYS A 200 0.81 10.75 -17.05
CA LYS A 200 1.84 10.57 -16.02
C LYS A 200 1.43 9.41 -15.12
N GLN A 201 2.41 8.67 -14.64
CA GLN A 201 2.24 7.74 -13.53
C GLN A 201 1.84 8.51 -12.25
N ILE A 202 0.94 7.92 -11.47
CA ILE A 202 0.45 8.51 -10.22
C ILE A 202 1.21 7.83 -9.08
N GLU A 203 2.01 8.59 -8.35
CA GLU A 203 2.77 8.07 -7.21
C GLU A 203 1.98 8.21 -5.90
N LEU A 204 2.21 7.31 -4.95
CA LEU A 204 1.52 7.30 -3.65
C LEU A 204 1.63 8.64 -2.93
N ALA A 205 2.82 9.25 -2.92
CA ALA A 205 3.08 10.54 -2.27
C ALA A 205 2.37 11.73 -2.93
N GLU A 206 1.99 11.61 -4.21
CA GLU A 206 1.36 12.69 -4.97
C GLU A 206 -0.18 12.72 -4.83
N ILE A 207 -0.76 11.67 -4.24
CA ILE A 207 -2.20 11.57 -4.06
C ILE A 207 -2.65 12.49 -2.93
N GLU A 208 -3.50 13.46 -3.23
CA GLU A 208 -4.08 14.33 -2.21
C GLU A 208 -5.03 13.55 -1.28
N SER A 209 -5.93 12.76 -1.85
CA SER A 209 -6.84 11.87 -1.11
C SER A 209 -7.41 10.78 -2.03
N LEU A 210 -7.51 9.55 -1.53
CA LEU A 210 -8.16 8.44 -2.25
C LEU A 210 -9.68 8.61 -2.33
N LEU A 211 -10.27 9.50 -1.53
CA LEU A 211 -11.69 9.82 -1.56
C LEU A 211 -12.07 10.57 -2.83
N THR A 212 -11.23 11.55 -3.19
CA THR A 212 -11.46 12.52 -4.26
C THR A 212 -10.72 12.16 -5.53
N LEU A 213 -9.79 11.19 -5.50
CA LEU A 213 -9.03 10.77 -6.67
C LEU A 213 -9.98 10.40 -7.83
N ALA A 214 -10.02 11.30 -8.81
CA ALA A 214 -10.82 11.12 -10.02
C ALA A 214 -10.14 10.07 -10.91
N VAL A 215 -10.64 8.84 -10.87
CA VAL A 215 -10.06 7.74 -11.64
C VAL A 215 -10.55 7.82 -13.09
N ALA A 216 -9.75 8.52 -13.91
CA ALA A 216 -9.79 8.70 -15.38
C ALA A 216 -11.18 8.52 -16.05
N ASN A 217 -11.79 9.61 -16.52
CA ASN A 217 -13.09 9.61 -17.21
C ASN A 217 -13.06 8.88 -18.56
#